data_AF-A0AB38PC99-F1
#
_entry.id   AF-A0AB38PC99-F1
#
_cell.length_a   1.000
_cell.length_b   1.000
_cell.length_c   1.000
_cell.angle_alpha   90.00
_cell.angle_beta   90.00
_cell.angle_gamma   90.00
#
_symmetry.space_group_name_H-M   'P 1'
#
loop_
_entity.id
_entity.type
_entity.pdbx_description
1 polymer ?
#
loop_
_entity_poly.entity_id
_entity_poly.type
_entity_poly.pdbx_seq_one_letter_code
_entity_poly.pdbx_strand_id
1 'polypeptide(L)'
;MIIRQCAGTMTVENIGRLIGRTGAAVRTKARELRIKMYLRGDYHQSAKYRQADIELARQLHCEGVSRRDIAEKMEMPIGVVNQYVYLERRISA
;
A
#
# COMPACT_ATOMS: atom_id res chain seq x y z
N MET A 1 -0.12 2.40 -22.70
CA MET A 1 1.32 2.15 -22.51
C MET A 1 1.55 1.53 -21.14
N ILE A 2 2.27 0.40 -21.07
CA ILE A 2 2.45 -0.42 -19.87
C ILE A 2 3.05 0.37 -18.69
N ILE A 3 4.06 1.23 -18.91
CA ILE A 3 4.69 2.02 -17.83
C ILE A 3 3.65 2.86 -17.06
N ARG A 4 2.66 3.44 -17.74
CA ARG A 4 1.60 4.24 -17.10
C ARG A 4 0.63 3.38 -16.30
N GLN A 5 0.34 2.17 -16.78
CA GLN A 5 -0.56 1.22 -16.11
C GLN A 5 0.07 0.63 -14.84
N CYS A 6 1.39 0.47 -14.82
CA CYS A 6 2.13 -0.07 -13.68
C CYS A 6 2.61 0.99 -12.68
N ALA A 7 2.43 2.28 -12.99
CA ALA A 7 2.86 3.36 -12.11
C ALA A 7 2.07 3.34 -10.80
N GLY A 8 2.78 3.38 -9.67
CA GLY A 8 2.17 3.33 -8.34
C GLY A 8 2.04 1.93 -7.74
N THR A 9 2.16 0.86 -8.55
CA THR A 9 1.95 -0.51 -8.09
C THR A 9 3.15 -1.43 -8.33
N MET A 10 4.06 -1.08 -9.23
CA MET A 10 5.18 -1.95 -9.59
C MET A 10 6.50 -1.19 -9.78
N THR A 11 7.61 -1.81 -9.39
CA THR A 11 8.95 -1.26 -9.54
C THR A 11 9.39 -1.21 -11.00
N VAL A 12 10.33 -0.32 -11.33
CA VAL A 12 10.84 -0.20 -12.71
C VAL A 12 11.58 -1.46 -13.17
N GLU A 13 12.18 -2.20 -12.24
CA GLU A 13 12.86 -3.47 -12.47
C GLU A 13 11.85 -4.56 -12.88
N ASN A 14 10.73 -4.66 -12.18
CA ASN A 14 9.67 -5.61 -12.50
C ASN A 14 8.95 -5.24 -13.80
N ILE A 15 8.73 -3.95 -14.06
CA ILE A 15 8.19 -3.46 -15.35
C ILE A 15 9.15 -3.82 -16.48
N GLY A 16 10.45 -3.62 -16.28
CA GLY A 16 11.48 -4.00 -17.25
C GLY A 16 11.39 -5.47 -17.60
N ARG A 17 11.38 -6.34 -16.59
CA ARG A 17 11.24 -7.80 -16.78
C ARG A 17 9.96 -8.16 -17.54
N LEU A 18 8.83 -7.52 -17.22
CA LEU A 18 7.54 -7.75 -17.87
C LEU A 18 7.56 -7.42 -19.37
N ILE A 19 8.30 -6.40 -19.79
CA ILE A 19 8.32 -5.91 -21.19
C ILE A 19 9.61 -6.27 -21.94
N GLY A 20 10.48 -7.11 -21.38
CA GLY A 20 11.75 -7.50 -21.98
C GLY A 20 12.78 -6.34 -22.07
N ARG A 21 12.78 -5.44 -21.09
CA ARG A 21 13.68 -4.27 -21.01
C ARG A 21 14.38 -4.18 -19.66
N THR A 22 15.38 -3.30 -19.57
CA THR A 22 16.05 -3.01 -18.29
C THR A 22 15.25 -1.98 -17.48
N GLY A 23 15.36 -2.04 -16.15
CA GLY A 23 14.76 -1.04 -15.28
C GLY A 23 15.27 0.39 -15.55
N ALA A 24 16.52 0.52 -15.99
CA ALA A 24 17.08 1.80 -16.43
C ALA A 24 16.35 2.37 -17.65
N ALA A 25 16.08 1.55 -18.67
CA ALA A 25 15.32 1.97 -19.85
C ALA A 25 13.89 2.40 -19.49
N VAL A 26 13.24 1.66 -18.59
CA VAL A 26 11.91 2.03 -18.07
C VAL A 26 11.95 3.37 -17.34
N ARG A 27 12.96 3.59 -16.48
CA ARG A 27 13.13 4.84 -15.72
C ARG A 27 13.34 6.05 -16.64
N THR A 28 14.21 5.93 -17.64
CA THR A 28 14.44 6.97 -18.65
C THR A 28 13.13 7.30 -19.36
N LYS A 29 12.39 6.27 -19.81
CA LYS A 29 11.13 6.49 -20.51
C LYS A 29 10.05 7.11 -19.63
N ALA A 30 9.95 6.71 -18.36
CA ALA A 30 9.03 7.30 -17.40
C ALA A 30 9.35 8.79 -17.17
N ARG A 31 10.64 9.16 -17.10
CA ARG A 31 11.08 10.55 -16.93
C ARG A 31 10.72 11.42 -18.13
N GLU A 32 10.97 10.94 -19.36
CA GLU A 32 10.56 11.63 -20.59
C GLU A 32 9.05 11.93 -20.60
N LEU A 33 8.26 10.97 -20.14
CA LEU A 33 6.79 11.06 -20.13
C LEU A 33 6.23 11.75 -18.87
N ARG A 34 7.10 12.25 -17.99
CA ARG A 34 6.75 12.89 -16.70
C ARG A 34 5.86 12.01 -15.81
N ILE A 35 6.05 10.69 -15.87
CA ILE A 35 5.33 9.72 -15.03
C ILE A 35 6.14 9.49 -13.76
N LYS A 36 5.52 9.74 -12.60
CA LYS A 36 6.12 9.44 -11.29
C LYS A 36 5.95 7.96 -10.99
N MET A 37 7.06 7.27 -10.69
CA MET A 37 7.10 5.82 -10.43
C MET A 37 7.10 5.45 -8.94
N TYR A 38 6.77 6.40 -8.04
CA TYR A 38 6.65 6.11 -6.61
C TYR A 38 5.51 5.12 -6.36
N LEU A 39 5.79 4.06 -5.61
CA LEU A 39 4.78 3.11 -5.16
C LEU A 39 3.82 3.77 -4.16
N ARG A 40 2.57 3.31 -4.12
CA ARG A 40 1.50 3.93 -3.32
C ARG A 40 0.59 2.87 -2.71
N GLY A 41 -0.15 3.27 -1.66
CA GLY A 41 -1.07 2.39 -0.96
C GLY A 41 -0.38 1.11 -0.50
N ASP A 42 -0.99 -0.03 -0.79
CA ASP A 42 -0.46 -1.37 -0.44
C ASP A 42 0.88 -1.71 -1.07
N TYR A 43 1.26 -1.02 -2.14
CA TYR A 43 2.53 -1.23 -2.82
C TYR A 43 3.65 -0.36 -2.27
N HIS A 44 3.35 0.61 -1.40
CA HIS A 44 4.37 1.49 -0.82
C HIS A 44 5.38 0.67 0.00
N GLN A 45 6.67 0.97 -0.09
CA GLN A 45 7.74 0.21 0.57
C GLN A 45 7.65 0.17 2.11
N SER A 46 6.86 1.07 2.70
CA SER A 46 6.59 1.12 4.14
C SER A 46 5.21 0.58 4.53
N ALA A 47 4.41 0.11 3.56
CA ALA A 47 3.14 -0.55 3.84
C ALA A 47 3.43 -1.90 4.50
N LYS A 48 2.92 -2.08 5.73
CA LYS A 48 3.10 -3.31 6.52
C LYS A 48 1.89 -4.24 6.46
N TYR A 49 0.71 -3.66 6.28
CA TYR A 49 -0.57 -4.35 6.24
C TYR A 49 -1.38 -3.77 5.09
N ARG A 50 -2.24 -4.59 4.48
CA ARG A 50 -3.09 -4.12 3.37
C ARG A 50 -4.15 -3.18 3.90
N GLN A 51 -4.56 -2.23 3.06
CA GLN A 51 -5.63 -1.29 3.35
C GLN A 51 -6.93 -2.01 3.76
N ALA A 52 -7.24 -3.13 3.09
CA ALA A 52 -8.41 -3.96 3.43
C ALA A 52 -8.36 -4.53 4.85
N ASP A 53 -7.18 -4.96 5.32
CA ASP A 53 -7.02 -5.51 6.68
C ASP A 53 -7.18 -4.39 7.72
N ILE A 54 -6.65 -3.20 7.41
CA ILE A 54 -6.80 -2.00 8.24
C ILE A 54 -8.29 -1.61 8.36
N GLU A 55 -9.03 -1.65 7.26
CA GLU A 55 -10.46 -1.36 7.22
C GLU A 55 -11.28 -2.39 8.00
N LEU A 56 -10.94 -3.68 7.86
CA LEU A 56 -11.58 -4.73 8.63
C LEU A 56 -11.35 -4.55 10.15
N ALA A 57 -10.13 -4.23 10.57
CA ALA A 57 -9.82 -3.97 11.98
C ALA A 57 -10.66 -2.81 12.54
N ARG A 58 -10.91 -1.76 11.73
CA ARG A 58 -11.77 -0.65 12.11
C ARG A 58 -13.24 -1.07 12.19
N GLN A 59 -13.73 -1.80 11.20
CA GLN A 59 -15.11 -2.27 11.17
C GLN A 59 -15.42 -3.14 12.39
N LEU A 60 -14.55 -4.12 12.69
CA LEU A 60 -14.70 -4.99 13.87
C LEU A 60 -14.75 -4.16 15.16
N HIS A 61 -13.94 -3.11 15.25
CA HIS A 61 -13.98 -2.23 16.42
C HIS A 61 -15.30 -1.44 16.50
N CYS A 62 -15.80 -0.91 15.37
CA CYS A 62 -17.10 -0.24 15.29
C CYS A 62 -18.26 -1.18 15.68
N GLU A 63 -18.14 -2.47 15.37
CA GLU A 63 -19.09 -3.52 15.78
C GLU A 63 -18.96 -3.93 17.26
N GLY A 64 -18.02 -3.33 18.00
CA GLY A 64 -17.84 -3.54 19.43
C GLY A 64 -16.85 -4.66 19.80
N VAL A 65 -16.15 -5.25 18.83
CA VAL A 65 -15.12 -6.25 19.11
C VAL A 65 -13.94 -5.58 19.82
N SER A 66 -13.41 -6.25 20.85
CA SER A 66 -12.31 -5.70 21.63
C SER A 66 -11.02 -5.66 20.79
N ARG A 67 -10.19 -4.63 21.01
CA ARG A 67 -8.91 -4.46 20.31
C ARG A 67 -7.94 -5.62 20.56
N ARG A 68 -8.06 -6.31 21.71
CA ARG A 68 -7.27 -7.51 22.02
C ARG A 68 -7.70 -8.68 21.14
N ASP A 69 -9.00 -8.90 21.01
CA ASP A 69 -9.53 -9.97 20.17
C ASP A 69 -9.24 -9.69 18.68
N ILE A 70 -9.29 -8.43 18.25
CA ILE A 70 -8.89 -8.02 16.89
C ILE A 70 -7.40 -8.31 16.66
N ALA A 71 -6.54 -7.91 17.60
CA ALA A 71 -5.10 -8.16 17.53
C ALA A 71 -4.79 -9.66 17.44
N GLU A 72 -5.46 -10.48 18.24
CA GLU A 72 -5.32 -11.93 18.22
C GLU A 72 -5.82 -12.52 16.89
N LYS A 73 -7.05 -12.21 16.47
CA LYS A 73 -7.67 -12.78 15.27
C LYS A 73 -7.00 -12.37 13.96
N MET A 74 -6.48 -11.15 13.90
CA MET A 74 -5.79 -10.63 12.71
C MET A 74 -4.27 -10.84 12.77
N GLU A 75 -3.78 -11.50 13.82
CA GLU A 75 -2.34 -11.73 14.07
C GLU A 75 -1.51 -10.43 14.02
N MET A 76 -2.12 -9.33 14.50
CA MET A 76 -1.51 -8.00 14.51
C MET A 76 -1.09 -7.61 15.93
N PRO A 77 0.06 -6.94 16.13
CA PRO A 77 0.40 -6.39 17.42
C PRO A 77 -0.66 -5.39 17.90
N ILE A 78 -1.02 -5.43 19.19
CA ILE A 78 -2.04 -4.53 19.76
C ILE A 78 -1.73 -3.04 19.54
N GLY A 79 -0.45 -2.66 19.51
CA GLY A 79 -0.03 -1.29 19.20
C GLY A 79 -0.39 -0.85 17.78
N VAL A 80 -0.31 -1.77 16.81
CA VAL A 80 -0.71 -1.54 15.42
C VAL A 80 -2.23 -1.41 15.33
N VAL A 81 -2.98 -2.30 15.98
CA VAL A 81 -4.46 -2.21 16.04
C VAL A 81 -4.90 -0.88 16.67
N ASN A 82 -4.29 -0.47 17.79
CA ASN A 82 -4.54 0.84 18.40
C ASN A 82 -4.26 1.98 17.43
N GLN A 83 -3.17 1.90 16.66
CA GLN A 83 -2.86 2.90 15.65
C GLN A 83 -3.94 2.93 14.56
N TYR A 84 -4.42 1.80 14.06
CA TYR A 84 -5.44 1.81 13.00
C TYR A 84 -6.82 2.23 13.46
N VAL A 85 -7.17 1.86 14.69
CA VAL A 85 -8.44 2.18 15.32
C VAL A 85 -8.51 3.66 15.72
N TYR A 86 -7.46 4.19 16.37
CA TYR A 86 -7.49 5.55 16.92
C TYR A 86 -6.82 6.61 16.06
N LEU A 87 -5.87 6.23 15.21
CA LEU A 87 -5.21 7.19 14.33
C LEU A 87 -6.11 7.44 13.11
N GLU A 88 -7.14 8.26 13.30
CA GLU A 88 -7.80 9.04 12.26
C GLU A 88 -6.78 10.04 11.66
N ARG A 89 -5.76 9.57 10.95
CA ARG A 89 -4.93 10.49 10.17
C ARG A 89 -5.72 10.92 8.92
N ARG A 90 -6.50 11.99 9.12
CA ARG A 90 -6.73 13.12 8.19
C ARG A 90 -6.87 12.72 6.72
N ILE A 91 -8.07 12.25 6.36
CA ILE A 91 -8.64 12.59 5.04
C ILE A 91 -9.99 13.25 5.31
N SER A 92 -9.95 14.43 5.94
CA SER A 92 -10.96 15.45 5.60
C SER A 92 -10.51 15.99 4.25
N ALA A 93 -11.19 15.54 3.20
CA ALA A 93 -11.19 16.19 1.89
C ALA A 93 -12.04 17.46 1.96
#